data_AF-A0A4S4ZTH3-F1
#
_entry.id   AF-A0A4S4ZTH3-F1
#
_cell.length_a   1.000
_cell.length_b   1.000
_cell.length_c   1.000
_cell.angle_alpha   90.00
_cell.angle_beta   90.00
_cell.angle_gamma   90.00
#
_symmetry.space_group_name_H-M   'P 1'
#
loop_
_entity.id
_entity.type
_entity.pdbx_description
1 polymer ?
#
loop_
_entity_poly.entity_id
_entity_poly.type
_entity_poly.pdbx_seq_one_letter_code
_entity_poly.pdbx_strand_id
1 'polypeptide(L)' 'MIIDQSDIGMAGRLRSILLEMARREDELAADEAAARPYWSPTPDMVVARRNAAALLRAEADQFLAVS' A
#
# COMPACT_ATOMS: atom_id res chain seq x y z
N MET A 1 -21.28 4.07 -19.25
CA MET A 1 -19.87 4.35 -19.58
C MET A 1 -19.30 3.05 -20.09
N ILE A 2 -18.93 2.96 -21.38
CA ILE A 2 -18.35 1.73 -21.95
C ILE A 2 -16.88 1.75 -21.53
N ILE A 3 -16.50 0.88 -20.61
CA ILE A 3 -15.10 0.73 -20.18
C ILE A 3 -14.38 -0.02 -21.30
N ASP A 4 -13.34 0.58 -21.88
CA ASP A 4 -12.53 -0.07 -22.92
C ASP A 4 -11.67 -1.18 -22.30
N GLN A 5 -11.36 -2.23 -23.07
CA GLN A 5 -10.45 -3.31 -22.66
C GLN A 5 -9.07 -2.75 -22.26
N SER A 6 -8.65 -1.63 -22.87
CA SER A 6 -7.46 -0.86 -22.50
C SER A 6 -7.54 -0.28 -21.09
N ASP A 7 -8.71 0.20 -20.67
CA ASP A 7 -8.93 0.80 -19.34
C ASP A 7 -8.88 -0.27 -18.25
N ILE A 8 -9.44 -1.45 -18.51
CA ILE A 8 -9.37 -2.62 -17.61
C ILE A 8 -7.90 -3.03 -17.40
N GLY A 9 -7.13 -3.12 -18.49
CA GLY A 9 -5.70 -3.42 -18.42
C GLY A 9 -4.87 -2.34 -17.71
N MET A 10 -5.28 -1.08 -17.80
CA MET A 10 -4.65 0.01 -17.05
C MET A 10 -4.99 -0.07 -15.55
N ALA A 11 -6.26 -0.29 -15.21
CA ALA A 11 -6.71 -0.44 -13.82
C ALA A 11 -5.99 -1.60 -13.10
N GLY A 12 -5.83 -2.75 -13.76
CA GLY A 12 -5.08 -3.89 -13.21
C GLY A 12 -3.60 -3.58 -12.96
N ARG A 13 -2.95 -2.82 -13.85
CA ARG A 13 -1.56 -2.36 -13.67
C ARG A 13 -1.43 -1.37 -12.53
N LEU A 14 -2.31 -0.37 -12.47
CA LEU A 14 -2.31 0.62 -11.40
C LEU A 14 -2.54 -0.04 -10.03
N ARG A 15 -3.50 -0.96 -9.94
CA ARG A 15 -3.73 -1.78 -8.75
C ARG A 15 -2.47 -2.52 -8.31
N SER A 16 -1.76 -3.16 -9.25
CA SER A 16 -0.53 -3.91 -8.94
C SER A 16 0.57 -3.00 -8.39
N ILE A 17 0.76 -1.81 -8.99
CA ILE A 17 1.73 -0.81 -8.52
C ILE A 17 1.38 -0.32 -7.12
N LEU A 18 0.11 0.01 -6.87
CA LEU A 18 -0.35 0.46 -5.54
C LEU A 18 -0.10 -0.60 -4.46
N LEU A 19 -0.37 -1.87 -4.76
CA LEU A 19 -0.08 -2.98 -3.84
C LEU A 19 1.42 -3.19 -3.62
N GLU A 20 2.24 -3.03 -4.65
CA GLU A 20 3.70 -3.09 -4.51
C GLU A 20 4.22 -1.95 -3.62
N MET A 21 3.72 -0.73 -3.81
CA MET A 21 4.07 0.42 -2.96
C MET A 21 3.62 0.19 -1.52
N ALA A 22 2.40 -0.32 -1.30
CA ALA A 22 1.90 -0.62 0.03
C ALA A 22 2.78 -1.65 0.76
N ARG A 23 3.23 -2.68 0.04
CA ARG A 23 4.15 -3.70 0.57
C ARG A 23 5.49 -3.09 0.97
N ARG A 24 6.08 -2.24 0.14
CA ARG A 24 7.36 -1.57 0.43
C ARG A 24 7.28 -0.70 1.69
N GLU A 25 6.18 0.05 1.87
CA GLU A 25 6.01 0.87 3.08
C GLU A 25 5.89 0.02 4.35
N ASP A 26 5.21 -1.13 4.28
CA ASP A 26 5.14 -2.05 5.42
C ASP A 26 6.48 -2.73 5.72
N GLU A 27 7.26 -3.08 4.69
CA GLU A 27 8.63 -3.61 4.86
C GLU A 27 9.52 -2.57 5.56
N LEU A 28 9.48 -1.30 5.12
CA LEU A 28 10.20 -0.20 5.77
C LEU A 28 9.73 0.03 7.22
N ALA A 29 8.42 -0.07 7.48
CA ALA A 29 7.87 0.04 8.83
C ALA A 29 8.31 -1.11 9.73
N ALA A 30 8.40 -2.33 9.18
CA ALA A 30 8.85 -3.51 9.90
C ALA A 30 10.35 -3.43 10.23
N ASP A 31 11.18 -3.01 9.28
CA ASP A 31 12.62 -2.81 9.48
C ASP A 31 12.90 -1.74 10.55
N GLU A 32 12.18 -0.62 10.49
CA GLU A 32 12.33 0.46 11.47
C GLU A 32 11.85 0.04 12.87
N ALA A 33 10.75 -0.73 12.95
CA ALA A 33 10.28 -1.29 14.21
C ALA A 33 11.26 -2.33 14.77
N ALA A 34 11.83 -3.18 13.92
CA ALA A 34 12.79 -4.22 14.32
C ALA A 34 14.14 -3.64 14.77
N ALA A 35 14.53 -2.49 14.24
CA ALA A 35 15.71 -1.75 14.67
C ALA A 35 15.57 -1.19 16.10
N ARG A 36 14.36 -1.17 16.67
CA ARG A 36 14.11 -0.72 18.05
C ARG A 36 13.78 -1.87 18.99
N PRO A 37 14.21 -1.78 20.26
CA PRO A 37 13.77 -2.73 21.27
C PRO A 37 12.25 -2.69 21.47
N TYR A 38 11.66 -3.85 21.73
CA TYR A 38 10.20 -4.00 21.87
C TYR A 38 9.59 -3.18 23.02
N TRP A 39 10.40 -2.81 24.03
CA TRP A 39 9.99 -1.99 25.17
C TRP A 39 10.04 -0.48 24.89
N SER A 40 10.56 -0.08 23.73
CA SER A 40 10.66 1.32 23.33
C SER A 40 9.36 1.79 22.67
N PRO A 41 8.96 3.07 22.85
CA PRO A 41 7.85 3.63 22.11
C PRO A 41 8.02 3.44 20.59
N THR A 42 6.93 3.06 19.93
CA THR A 42 6.89 2.94 18.47
C THR A 42 7.23 4.29 17.84
N PRO A 43 8.18 4.35 16.89
CA PRO A 43 8.48 5.58 16.18
C PRO A 43 7.24 6.10 15.44
N ASP A 44 7.03 7.41 15.46
CA ASP A 44 5.96 8.06 14.70
C ASP A 44 6.04 7.73 13.20
N MET A 45 7.24 7.55 12.68
CA MET A 45 7.49 7.14 11.30
C MET A 45 6.96 5.74 10.98
N VAL A 46 7.06 4.77 11.90
CA VAL A 46 6.47 3.42 11.73
C VAL A 46 4.95 3.53 11.61
N VAL A 47 4.32 4.38 12.43
CA VAL A 47 2.88 4.63 12.36
C VAL A 47 2.50 5.30 11.04
N ALA A 48 3.26 6.33 10.63
CA ALA A 48 3.03 7.03 9.37
C ALA A 48 3.13 6.09 8.16
N ARG A 49 4.12 5.20 8.14
CA ARG A 49 4.31 4.22 7.06
C ARG A 49 3.20 3.18 7.00
N ARG A 50 2.78 2.64 8.14
CA ARG A 50 1.63 1.73 8.21
C ARG A 50 0.34 2.39 7.72
N ASN A 51 0.13 3.65 8.08
CA ASN A 51 -1.01 4.43 7.58
C ASN A 51 -0.92 4.63 6.06
N ALA A 52 0.26 4.94 5.52
CA ALA A 52 0.46 5.06 4.08
C ALA A 52 0.18 3.74 3.35
N ALA A 53 0.68 2.62 3.87
CA ALA A 53 0.40 1.28 3.32
C ALA A 53 -1.10 0.94 3.36
N ALA A 54 -1.82 1.31 4.42
CA ALA A 54 -3.26 1.12 4.52
C ALA A 54 -4.03 1.96 3.48
N LEU A 55 -3.65 3.22 3.28
CA LEU A 55 -4.26 4.09 2.27
C LEU A 55 -4.01 3.58 0.85
N LEU A 56 -2.80 3.11 0.56
CA LEU A 56 -2.45 2.54 -0.75
C LEU A 56 -3.25 1.27 -1.06
N ARG A 57 -3.50 0.42 -0.05
CA ARG A 57 -4.38 -0.76 -0.20
C ARG A 57 -5.83 -0.36 -0.43
N ALA A 58 -6.34 0.59 0.35
CA ALA A 58 -7.70 1.08 0.19
C ALA A 58 -7.93 1.68 -1.21
N GLU A 59 -6.94 2.38 -1.76
CA GLU A 59 -6.98 2.87 -3.14
C GLU A 59 -6.90 1.72 -4.16
N ALA A 60 -6.01 0.73 -3.94
CA ALA A 60 -5.91 -0.45 -4.80
C ALA A 60 -7.22 -1.26 -4.85
N ASP A 61 -7.95 -1.32 -3.73
CA ASP A 61 -9.23 -2.02 -3.63
C ASP A 61 -10.34 -1.34 -4.44
N GLN A 62 -10.25 -0.04 -4.71
CA GLN A 62 -11.19 0.65 -5.61
C GLN A 62 -11.06 0.14 -7.05
N PHE A 63 -9.85 -0.25 -7.46
CA PHE A 63 -9.61 -0.83 -8.79
C PHE A 63 -10.00 -2.31 -8.88
N LEU A 64 -10.25 -2.99 -7.76
CA LEU A 64 -10.77 -4.37 -7.75
C LEU A 64 -12.19 -4.45 -8.33
N ALA A 65 -13.00 -3.40 -8.15
CA ALA A 65 -14.37 -3.35 -8.68
C ALA A 65 -14.43 -3.06 -10.19
N VAL A 66 -13.30 -2.67 -10.79
CA VAL A 66 -13.20 -2.18 -12.19
C VAL A 66 -12.45 -3.16 -13.09
N SER A 67 -11.60 -4.03 -12.53
CA SER A 67 -10.81 -5.05 -13.25
C SER A 67 -11.57 -6.36 -13.43
#